data_AF-A0A497N4G9-F1
#
_entry.id   AF-A0A497N4G9-F1
#
_cell.length_a   1.000
_cell.length_b   1.000
_cell.length_c   1.000
_cell.angle_alpha   90.00
_cell.angle_beta   90.00
_cell.angle_gamma   90.00
#
_symmetry.space_group_name_H-M   'P 1'
#
loop_
_entity.id
_entity.type
_entity.pdbx_description
1 polymer ?
#
loop_
_entity_poly.entity_id
_entity_poly.type
_entity_poly.pdbx_seq_one_letter_code
_entity_poly.pdbx_strand_id
1 'polypeptide(L)'
;MEAYILRIIIMNMKTGTTLAYDAQAHQTSEGYYKVKIPHHLYHRIKAHFGKGPFTTEFTTLHGHFLLHGYVKTDRHIQIPVIFEEEEEEK
;
A
#
# COMPACT_ATOMS: atom_id res chain seq x y z
N MET A 1 -18.19 10.10 -1.03
CA MET A 1 -17.23 9.30 -0.24
C MET A 1 -15.85 9.86 -0.54
N GLU A 2 -15.07 10.18 0.48
CA GLU A 2 -13.70 10.68 0.27
C GLU A 2 -12.82 9.51 -0.20
N ALA A 3 -12.11 9.73 -1.32
CA ALA A 3 -11.09 8.83 -1.81
C ALA A 3 -9.74 9.52 -1.62
N TYR A 4 -8.80 8.83 -1.01
CA TYR A 4 -7.43 9.31 -0.83
C TYR A 4 -6.51 8.64 -1.84
N ILE A 5 -5.48 9.34 -2.30
CA ILE A 5 -4.44 8.72 -3.13
C ILE A 5 -3.35 8.21 -2.20
N LEU A 6 -3.22 6.90 -2.08
CA LEU A 6 -2.12 6.26 -1.38
C LEU A 6 -0.97 6.02 -2.36
N ARG A 7 0.20 6.57 -2.05
CA ARG A 7 1.45 6.23 -2.73
C ARG A 7 2.12 5.08 -1.98
N ILE A 8 2.42 4.01 -2.69
CA ILE A 8 3.12 2.82 -2.21
C ILE A 8 4.47 2.76 -2.89
N ILE A 9 5.54 2.63 -2.12
CA ILE A 9 6.91 2.56 -2.60
C ILE A 9 7.53 1.26 -2.10
N ILE A 10 8.02 0.44 -3.01
CA ILE A 10 8.81 -0.75 -2.72
C ILE A 10 10.22 -0.54 -3.23
N MET A 11 11.19 -0.58 -2.33
CA MET A 11 12.60 -0.48 -2.66
C MET A 11 13.31 -1.81 -2.36
N ASN A 12 14.04 -2.33 -3.32
CA ASN A 12 15.06 -3.35 -3.10
C ASN A 12 16.38 -2.64 -2.78
N MET A 13 16.78 -2.64 -1.51
CA MET A 13 17.99 -1.98 -1.04
C MET A 13 19.28 -2.68 -1.52
N LYS A 14 19.21 -3.95 -1.94
CA LYS A 14 20.36 -4.66 -2.50
C LYS A 14 20.69 -4.18 -3.92
N THR A 15 19.66 -3.93 -4.74
CA THR A 15 19.83 -3.54 -6.15
C THR A 15 19.61 -2.05 -6.40
N GLY A 16 19.08 -1.31 -5.43
CA GLY A 16 18.63 0.08 -5.58
C GLY A 16 17.33 0.23 -6.36
N THR A 17 16.71 -0.87 -6.82
CA THR A 17 15.50 -0.82 -7.64
C THR A 17 14.33 -0.32 -6.80
N THR A 18 13.65 0.72 -7.29
CA THR A 18 12.49 1.31 -6.61
C THR A 18 11.27 1.24 -7.53
N LEU A 19 10.15 0.78 -6.98
CA LEU A 19 8.84 0.78 -7.62
C LEU A 19 7.92 1.69 -6.82
N ALA A 20 7.24 2.63 -7.48
CA ALA A 20 6.22 3.47 -6.88
C ALA A 20 4.89 3.23 -7.58
N TYR A 21 3.82 3.07 -6.81
CA TYR A 21 2.47 2.87 -7.31
C TYR A 21 1.51 3.80 -6.56
N ASP A 22 0.64 4.47 -7.31
CA ASP A 22 -0.39 5.32 -6.75
C ASP A 22 -1.74 4.61 -6.91
N ALA A 23 -2.47 4.45 -5.81
CA ALA A 23 -3.74 3.75 -5.80
C ALA A 23 -4.78 4.54 -5.02
N GLN A 24 -6.05 4.37 -5.41
CA GLN A 24 -7.16 4.96 -4.67
C GLN A 24 -7.46 4.13 -3.44
N ALA A 25 -7.49 4.81 -2.28
CA ALA A 25 -7.94 4.27 -1.02
C ALA A 25 -9.41 4.64 -0.85
N HIS A 26 -10.28 3.64 -0.82
CA HIS A 26 -11.70 3.80 -0.63
C HIS A 26 -12.10 3.48 0.82
N GLN A 27 -12.82 4.40 1.45
CA GLN A 27 -13.33 4.20 2.79
C GLN A 27 -14.34 3.04 2.83
N THR A 28 -14.21 2.14 3.79
CA THR A 28 -15.20 1.09 4.07
C THR A 28 -16.14 1.50 5.19
N SER A 29 -17.28 0.81 5.30
CA SER A 29 -18.19 0.93 6.44
C SER A 29 -17.60 0.42 7.76
N GLU A 30 -16.47 -0.29 7.69
CA GLU A 30 -15.83 -0.99 8.82
C GLU A 30 -14.68 -0.15 9.45
N GLY A 31 -14.52 1.11 9.05
CA GLY A 31 -13.56 2.03 9.67
C GLY A 31 -12.12 1.92 9.18
N TYR A 32 -11.89 1.23 8.06
CA TYR A 32 -10.59 1.18 7.37
C TYR A 32 -10.73 1.55 5.90
N TYR A 33 -9.60 1.70 5.22
CA TYR A 33 -9.55 1.97 3.78
C TYR A 33 -9.10 0.74 3.03
N LYS A 34 -9.77 0.44 1.92
CA LYS A 34 -9.35 -0.59 0.96
C LYS A 34 -8.61 0.04 -0.19
N VAL A 35 -7.45 -0.52 -0.50
CA VAL A 35 -6.63 -0.10 -1.64
C VAL A 35 -6.47 -1.30 -2.54
N LYS A 36 -7.06 -1.21 -3.74
CA LYS A 36 -6.88 -2.21 -4.77
C LYS A 36 -5.53 -1.97 -5.45
N ILE A 37 -4.74 -3.03 -5.58
CA ILE A 37 -3.43 -2.99 -6.23
C ILE A 37 -3.24 -4.16 -7.19
N PRO A 38 -2.40 -4.02 -8.22
CA PRO A 38 -2.15 -5.08 -9.20
C PRO A 38 -1.66 -6.37 -8.56
N HIS A 39 -2.05 -7.52 -9.13
CA HIS A 39 -1.68 -8.87 -8.69
C HIS A 39 -0.19 -9.00 -8.31
N HIS A 40 0.71 -8.60 -9.20
CA HIS A 40 2.15 -8.70 -9.00
C HIS A 40 2.64 -7.88 -7.79
N LEU A 41 2.02 -6.73 -7.52
CA LEU A 41 2.35 -5.87 -6.39
C LEU A 41 1.79 -6.45 -5.09
N TYR A 42 0.53 -6.90 -5.11
CA TYR A 42 -0.11 -7.56 -3.97
C TYR A 42 0.68 -8.77 -3.48
N HIS A 43 1.06 -9.67 -4.39
CA HIS A 43 1.83 -10.86 -4.04
C HIS A 43 3.21 -10.51 -3.47
N ARG A 44 3.88 -9.48 -4.01
CA ARG A 44 5.17 -9.01 -3.48
C ARG A 44 5.03 -8.44 -2.08
N ILE A 45 4.03 -7.59 -1.84
CA ILE A 45 3.76 -7.02 -0.52
C ILE A 45 3.44 -8.13 0.48
N LYS A 46 2.53 -9.02 0.12
CA LYS A 46 2.11 -10.14 0.97
C LYS A 46 3.25 -11.08 1.31
N ALA A 47 4.13 -11.39 0.35
CA ALA A 47 5.25 -12.30 0.55
C ALA A 47 6.32 -11.74 1.50
N HIS A 48 6.58 -10.43 1.47
CA HIS A 48 7.64 -9.82 2.27
C HIS A 48 7.14 -9.14 3.55
N PHE A 49 5.92 -8.59 3.56
CA PHE A 49 5.43 -7.74 4.64
C PHE A 49 4.13 -8.24 5.27
N GLY A 50 3.53 -9.32 4.73
CA GLY A 50 2.27 -9.88 5.22
C GLY A 50 1.03 -9.16 4.69
N LYS A 51 -0.15 -9.49 5.24
CA LYS A 51 -1.46 -9.01 4.76
C LYS A 51 -1.87 -7.61 5.28
N GLY A 52 -1.09 -6.99 6.17
CA GLY A 52 -1.53 -5.79 6.91
C GLY A 52 -2.42 -6.13 8.11
N PRO A 53 -3.07 -5.14 8.75
CA PRO A 53 -3.27 -3.76 8.27
C PRO A 53 -2.03 -2.88 8.38
N PHE A 54 -1.86 -1.97 7.42
CA PHE A 54 -0.88 -0.90 7.43
C PHE A 54 -1.56 0.42 7.82
N THR A 55 -0.82 1.43 8.25
CA THR A 55 -1.37 2.80 8.46
C THR A 55 -1.24 3.61 7.17
N THR A 56 -1.99 4.72 7.02
CA THR A 56 -1.87 5.66 5.88
C THR A 56 -0.52 6.40 5.80
N GLU A 57 0.35 6.20 6.78
CA GLU A 57 1.77 6.52 6.77
C GLU A 57 2.51 5.36 7.43
N PHE A 58 3.41 4.68 6.71
CA PHE A 58 4.13 3.54 7.24
C PHE A 58 5.46 3.31 6.54
N THR A 59 6.40 2.73 7.27
CA THR A 59 7.66 2.20 6.73
C THR A 59 7.92 0.84 7.35
N THR A 60 8.04 -0.20 6.53
CA THR A 60 8.28 -1.57 6.98
C THR A 60 9.49 -2.14 6.24
N LEU A 61 10.31 -2.90 6.95
CA LEU A 61 11.53 -3.51 6.43
C LEU A 61 11.43 -5.04 6.55
N HIS A 62 11.81 -5.73 5.47
CA HIS A 62 11.94 -7.19 5.48
C HIS A 62 13.10 -7.62 4.58
N GLY A 63 14.18 -8.13 5.20
CA GLY A 63 15.41 -8.48 4.48
C GLY A 63 15.98 -7.27 3.73
N HIS A 64 16.15 -7.40 2.42
CA HIS A 64 16.60 -6.30 1.54
C HIS A 64 15.46 -5.43 1.00
N PHE A 65 14.21 -5.66 1.40
CA PHE A 65 13.07 -4.91 0.90
C PHE A 65 12.57 -3.90 1.91
N LEU A 66 12.27 -2.70 1.43
CA LEU A 66 11.60 -1.63 2.15
C LEU A 66 10.26 -1.37 1.48
N LEU A 67 9.20 -1.35 2.28
CA LEU A 67 7.87 -0.91 1.87
C LEU A 67 7.55 0.37 2.62
N HIS A 68 7.26 1.43 1.89
CA HIS A 68 6.83 2.69 2.43
C HIS A 68 5.51 3.07 1.79
N GLY A 69 4.57 3.61 2.57
CA GLY A 69 3.36 4.15 2.01
C GLY A 69 2.91 5.40 2.73
N TYR A 70 2.36 6.34 1.97
CA TYR A 70 1.81 7.59 2.50
C TYR A 70 0.63 8.06 1.66
N VAL A 71 -0.33 8.73 2.29
CA VAL A 71 -1.41 9.41 1.57
C VAL A 71 -0.90 10.76 1.05
N LYS A 72 -1.15 11.05 -0.24
CA LYS A 72 -0.89 12.36 -0.83
C LYS A 72 -1.94 13.37 -0.38
N THR A 73 -1.72 13.95 0.78
CA THR A 73 -2.58 14.99 1.35
C THR A 73 -1.73 15.94 2.19
N ASP A 74 -2.15 17.19 2.30
CA ASP A 74 -1.51 18.19 3.17
C ASP A 74 -1.92 18.03 4.64
N ARG A 75 -2.82 17.09 4.94
CA ARG A 75 -3.32 16.80 6.29
C ARG A 75 -2.64 15.58 6.88
N HIS A 76 -2.27 15.63 8.16
CA HIS A 76 -1.81 14.42 8.85
C HIS A 76 -2.97 13.45 9.04
N ILE A 77 -2.93 12.29 8.37
CA ILE A 77 -3.99 11.27 8.42
C ILE A 77 -3.33 9.94 8.79
N GLN A 78 -3.82 9.30 9.86
CA GLN A 78 -3.41 7.97 10.30
C GLN A 78 -4.64 7.06 10.41
N ILE A 79 -4.97 6.39 9.31
CA ILE A 79 -6.12 5.47 9.21
C ILE A 79 -5.61 4.08 8.78
N PRO A 80 -6.23 2.97 9.22
CA PRO A 80 -5.87 1.65 8.75
C PRO A 80 -6.16 1.45 7.26
N VAL A 81 -5.22 0.84 6.56
CA VAL A 81 -5.27 0.46 5.15
C VAL A 81 -5.08 -1.04 5.01
N ILE A 82 -5.94 -1.65 4.20
CA ILE A 82 -5.82 -3.04 3.78
C ILE A 82 -5.65 -3.08 2.26
N PHE A 83 -4.67 -3.86 1.81
CA PHE A 83 -4.45 -4.11 0.39
C PHE A 83 -5.34 -5.26 -0.08
N GLU A 84 -6.08 -5.02 -1.17
CA GLU A 84 -6.79 -6.05 -1.91
C GLU A 84 -6.20 -6.17 -3.30
N GLU A 85 -6.26 -7.37 -3.85
CA GLU A 85 -5.86 -7.63 -5.22
C GLU A 85 -6.89 -7.04 -6.18
N GLU A 86 -6.44 -6.33 -7.22
CA GLU A 86 -7.28 -6.04 -8.38
C GLU A 86 -7.64 -7.37 -9.04
N GLU A 87 -8.93 -7.72 -9.09
CA GLU A 87 -9.38 -8.84 -9.92
C GLU A 87 -9.05 -8.49 -11.37
N GLU A 88 -8.21 -9.29 -12.04
CA GLU A 88 -8.10 -9.24 -13.49
C GLU A 88 -9.49 -9.54 -14.05
N GLU A 89 -10.16 -8.52 -14.61
CA GLU A 89 -11.31 -8.73 -15.47
C GLU A 89 -10.86 -9.67 -16.60
N LYS A 90 -11.30 -10.93 -16.52
CA LYS A 90 -11.13 -11.94 -17.57
C LYS A 90 -12.14 -11.77 -18.69
#